data_AF-A0A3A6KC72-F1
#
_entry.id   AF-A0A3A6KC72-F1
#
_cell.length_a   1.000
_cell.length_b   1.000
_cell.length_c   1.000
_cell.angle_alpha   90.00
_cell.angle_beta   90.00
_cell.angle_gamma   90.00
#
_symmetry.space_group_name_H-M   'P 1'
#
loop_
_entity.id
_entity.type
_entity.pdbx_description
1 polymer ?
#
loop_
_entity_poly.entity_id
_entity_poly.type
_entity_poly.pdbx_seq_one_letter_code
_entity_poly.pdbx_strand_id
1 'polypeptide(L)'
;MRPKKNTPGEAAVASARPATSPEAQEQYMINLTMQLVERRLREGTASSAETTHFLKLATMKADLEKKKLEEENKLLRAKTETLENAKDTKEMYANVLKAMAKYNGVDEGDDADYEF
;
A
#
# COMPACT_ATOMS: atom_id res chain seq x y z
N MET A 1 -53.81 -11.23 21.60
CA MET A 1 -52.61 -10.59 21.02
C MET A 1 -51.65 -11.68 20.55
N ARG A 2 -51.26 -11.69 19.27
CA ARG A 2 -50.32 -12.69 18.72
C ARG A 2 -48.88 -12.19 18.92
N PRO A 3 -47.93 -13.01 19.39
CA PRO A 3 -46.54 -12.58 19.48
C PRO A 3 -45.92 -12.51 18.08
N LYS A 4 -45.17 -11.44 17.81
CA LYS A 4 -44.41 -11.27 16.56
C LYS A 4 -43.30 -12.32 16.50
N LYS A 5 -43.25 -13.06 15.39
CA LYS A 5 -42.18 -14.01 15.05
C LYS A 5 -40.92 -13.21 14.72
N ASN A 6 -39.89 -13.30 15.56
CA ASN A 6 -38.58 -12.75 15.24
C ASN A 6 -37.96 -13.53 14.08
N THR A 7 -37.58 -12.83 13.03
CA THR A 7 -36.86 -13.32 11.86
C THR A 7 -35.42 -13.68 12.27
N PRO A 8 -34.92 -14.91 12.01
CA PRO A 8 -33.60 -15.36 12.45
C PRO A 8 -32.46 -14.86 11.53
N GLY A 9 -32.51 -13.59 11.10
CA GLY A 9 -31.53 -13.02 10.16
C GLY A 9 -30.74 -11.83 10.71
N GLU A 10 -31.14 -11.27 11.86
CA GLU A 10 -30.60 -9.99 12.35
C GLU A 10 -29.45 -10.14 13.36
N ALA A 11 -29.27 -11.34 13.93
CA ALA A 11 -28.31 -11.59 15.00
C ALA A 11 -26.89 -11.96 14.52
N ALA A 12 -26.68 -12.23 13.23
CA ALA A 12 -25.39 -12.72 12.72
C ALA A 12 -24.40 -11.61 12.31
N VAL A 13 -24.82 -10.33 12.34
CA VAL A 13 -23.98 -9.21 11.87
C VAL A 13 -23.29 -8.47 13.03
N ALA A 14 -23.68 -8.71 14.28
CA ALA A 14 -23.27 -7.92 15.43
C ALA A 14 -22.13 -8.53 16.28
N SER A 15 -21.13 -9.14 15.64
CA SER A 15 -19.93 -9.65 16.34
C SER A 15 -18.64 -9.42 15.56
N ALA A 16 -18.54 -8.33 14.79
CA ALA A 16 -17.24 -7.86 14.34
C ALA A 16 -16.64 -7.03 15.48
N ARG A 17 -15.52 -7.48 16.06
CA ARG A 17 -14.73 -6.67 16.99
C ARG A 17 -14.49 -5.28 16.37
N PRO A 18 -14.63 -4.18 17.13
CA PRO A 18 -14.37 -2.86 16.59
C PRO A 18 -12.95 -2.80 16.02
N ALA A 19 -12.82 -2.23 14.82
CA ALA A 19 -11.54 -2.07 14.16
C ALA A 19 -10.60 -1.25 15.05
N THR A 20 -9.43 -1.81 15.37
CA THR A 20 -8.45 -1.22 16.29
C THR A 20 -7.52 -0.18 15.64
N SER A 21 -7.60 0.01 14.31
CA SER A 21 -6.88 1.05 13.56
C SER A 21 -7.81 1.79 12.59
N PRO A 22 -7.49 3.06 12.22
CA PRO A 22 -8.27 3.81 11.23
C PRO A 22 -8.37 3.09 9.87
N GLU A 23 -7.27 2.50 9.41
CA GLU A 23 -7.22 1.72 8.17
C GLU A 23 -8.13 0.48 8.22
N ALA A 24 -8.12 -0.24 9.35
CA ALA A 24 -9.01 -1.39 9.53
C ALA A 24 -10.49 -0.98 9.56
N GLN A 25 -10.80 0.23 10.06
CA GLN A 25 -12.15 0.76 10.07
C GLN A 25 -12.62 1.11 8.66
N GLU A 26 -11.76 1.73 7.85
CA GLU A 26 -12.04 1.98 6.44
C GLU A 26 -12.30 0.68 5.68
N GLN A 27 -11.45 -0.33 5.87
CA GLN A 27 -11.62 -1.63 5.21
C GLN A 27 -12.93 -2.32 5.65
N TYR A 28 -13.30 -2.22 6.92
CA TYR A 28 -14.58 -2.72 7.41
C TYR A 28 -15.77 -2.03 6.73
N MET A 29 -15.74 -0.69 6.61
CA MET A 29 -16.80 0.07 5.96
C MET A 29 -16.90 -0.22 4.46
N ILE A 30 -15.76 -0.41 3.78
CA ILE A 30 -15.72 -0.84 2.38
C ILE A 30 -16.39 -2.21 2.22
N ASN A 31 -16.02 -3.19 3.04
CA ASN A 31 -16.59 -4.54 2.98
C ASN A 31 -18.11 -4.54 3.23
N LEU A 32 -18.57 -3.76 4.20
CA LEU A 32 -20.00 -3.60 4.48
C LEU A 32 -20.74 -3.01 3.28
N THR A 33 -20.15 -1.99 2.65
CA THR A 33 -20.72 -1.34 1.46
C THR A 33 -20.79 -2.31 0.27
N MET A 34 -19.75 -3.11 0.05
CA MET A 34 -19.72 -4.15 -0.99
C MET A 34 -20.86 -5.15 -0.84
N GLN A 35 -21.05 -5.69 0.37
CA GLN A 35 -22.11 -6.66 0.64
C GLN A 35 -23.52 -6.07 0.45
N LEU A 36 -23.71 -4.81 0.87
CA LEU A 36 -24.97 -4.10 0.70
C LEU A 36 -25.30 -3.89 -0.78
N VAL A 37 -24.33 -3.41 -1.56
CA VAL A 37 -24.54 -3.14 -2.99
C VAL A 37 -24.71 -4.44 -3.78
N GLU A 38 -23.96 -5.49 -3.45
CA GLU A 38 -24.17 -6.82 -4.04
C GLU A 38 -25.61 -7.31 -3.84
N ARG A 39 -26.13 -7.17 -2.62
CA ARG A 39 -27.53 -7.52 -2.33
C ARG A 39 -28.50 -6.70 -3.16
N ARG A 40 -28.32 -5.37 -3.21
CA ARG A 40 -29.19 -4.46 -4.00
C ARG A 40 -29.13 -4.73 -5.50
N LEU A 41 -27.96 -5.10 -6.03
CA LEU A 41 -27.79 -5.45 -7.45
C LEU A 41 -28.53 -6.74 -7.77
N ARG A 42 -28.46 -7.76 -6.91
CA ARG A 42 -29.21 -9.02 -7.07
C ARG A 42 -30.72 -8.82 -6.97
N GLU A 43 -31.15 -7.95 -6.07
CA GLU A 43 -32.57 -7.62 -5.87
C GLU A 43 -33.10 -6.62 -6.92
N GLY A 44 -32.23 -6.04 -7.76
CA GLY A 44 -32.59 -5.05 -8.78
C GLY A 44 -32.98 -3.68 -8.22
N THR A 45 -32.69 -3.40 -6.94
CA THR A 45 -33.02 -2.16 -6.22
C THR A 45 -31.81 -1.22 -6.06
N ALA A 46 -30.69 -1.55 -6.70
CA ALA A 46 -29.49 -0.73 -6.66
C ALA A 46 -29.73 0.65 -7.27
N SER A 47 -29.17 1.67 -6.61
CA SER A 47 -29.22 3.04 -7.13
C SER A 47 -28.33 3.19 -8.36
N SER A 48 -28.70 4.09 -9.28
CA SER A 48 -27.91 4.38 -10.48
C SER A 48 -26.49 4.85 -10.16
N ALA A 49 -26.32 5.57 -9.05
CA ALA A 49 -25.00 6.00 -8.57
C ALA A 49 -24.13 4.83 -8.10
N GLU A 50 -24.71 3.86 -7.37
CA GLU A 50 -24.02 2.65 -6.91
C GLU A 50 -23.54 1.82 -8.11
N THR A 51 -24.46 1.53 -9.04
CA THR A 51 -24.16 0.76 -10.24
C THR A 51 -23.09 1.43 -11.11
N THR A 52 -23.15 2.75 -11.28
CA THR A 52 -22.17 3.50 -12.07
C THR A 52 -20.78 3.48 -11.41
N HIS A 53 -20.71 3.61 -10.09
CA HIS A 53 -19.44 3.59 -9.37
C HIS A 53 -18.74 2.23 -9.56
N PHE A 54 -19.45 1.13 -9.35
CA PHE A 54 -18.89 -0.21 -9.53
C PHE A 54 -18.60 -0.55 -10.98
N LEU A 55 -19.42 -0.09 -11.93
CA LEU A 55 -19.12 -0.28 -13.35
C LEU A 55 -17.83 0.44 -13.73
N LYS A 56 -17.61 1.67 -13.24
CA LYS A 56 -16.35 2.40 -13.46
C LYS A 56 -15.15 1.65 -12.90
N LEU A 57 -15.26 1.12 -11.69
CA LEU A 57 -14.22 0.30 -11.06
C LEU A 57 -13.94 -1.00 -11.84
N ALA A 58 -14.97 -1.61 -12.43
CA ALA A 58 -14.85 -2.85 -13.20
C ALA A 58 -14.39 -2.64 -14.66
N THR A 59 -14.21 -1.39 -15.12
CA THR A 59 -13.75 -1.15 -16.49
C THR A 59 -12.27 -1.47 -16.66
N MET A 60 -11.90 -1.95 -17.85
CA MET A 60 -10.50 -2.23 -18.22
C MET A 60 -9.57 -1.03 -18.05
N LYS A 61 -10.12 0.19 -18.06
CA LYS A 61 -9.37 1.42 -17.79
C LYS A 61 -8.86 1.47 -16.35
N ALA A 62 -9.67 1.08 -15.38
CA ALA A 62 -9.25 1.03 -13.97
C ALA A 62 -8.16 -0.03 -13.74
N ASP A 63 -8.24 -1.18 -14.43
CA ASP A 63 -7.20 -2.21 -14.36
C ASP A 63 -5.87 -1.72 -14.95
N LEU A 64 -5.90 -1.02 -16.08
CA LEU A 64 -4.70 -0.44 -16.69
C LEU A 64 -4.10 0.68 -15.84
N GLU A 65 -4.92 1.53 -15.24
CA GLU A 65 -4.47 2.56 -14.29
C GLU A 65 -3.81 1.95 -13.06
N LYS A 66 -4.38 0.86 -12.51
CA LYS A 66 -3.77 0.12 -11.40
C LYS A 66 -2.42 -0.47 -11.79
N LYS A 67 -2.33 -1.14 -12.94
CA LYS A 67 -1.06 -1.70 -13.44
C LYS A 67 0.02 -0.63 -13.65
N LYS A 68 -0.37 0.52 -14.21
CA LYS A 68 0.54 1.65 -14.38
C LYS A 68 1.07 2.16 -13.04
N LEU A 69 0.20 2.29 -12.03
CA LEU A 69 0.61 2.69 -10.67
C LEU A 69 1.51 1.64 -10.00
N GLU A 70 1.31 0.35 -10.26
CA GLU A 70 2.17 -0.73 -9.78
C GLU A 70 3.57 -0.68 -10.42
N GLU A 71 3.63 -0.46 -11.74
CA GLU A 71 4.89 -0.31 -12.48
C GLU A 71 5.64 0.95 -12.07
N GLU A 72 4.95 2.07 -11.88
CA GLU A 72 5.53 3.31 -11.35
C GLU A 72 6.09 3.11 -9.95
N ASN A 73 5.37 2.42 -9.06
CA ASN A 73 5.89 2.07 -7.73
C ASN A 73 7.13 1.17 -7.81
N LYS A 74 7.15 0.19 -8.72
CA LYS A 74 8.32 -0.67 -8.93
C LYS A 74 9.52 0.13 -9.43
N LEU A 75 9.30 1.06 -10.37
CA LEU A 75 10.33 1.96 -10.86
C LEU A 75 10.86 2.87 -9.74
N LEU A 76 9.98 3.43 -8.92
CA LEU A 76 10.37 4.26 -7.78
C LEU A 76 11.21 3.47 -6.78
N ARG A 77 10.80 2.24 -6.44
CA ARG A 77 11.59 1.37 -5.55
C ARG A 77 12.96 1.04 -6.13
N ALA A 78 13.03 0.69 -7.43
CA ALA A 78 14.30 0.43 -8.09
C ALA A 78 15.19 1.69 -8.08
N LYS A 79 14.63 2.88 -8.30
CA LYS A 79 15.38 4.14 -8.20
C LYS A 79 15.90 4.38 -6.78
N THR A 80 15.08 4.16 -5.76
CA THR A 80 15.50 4.27 -4.36
C THR A 80 16.64 3.31 -4.07
N GLU A 81 16.52 2.04 -4.48
CA GLU A 81 17.56 1.02 -4.30
C GLU A 81 18.86 1.37 -5.03
N THR A 82 18.79 1.92 -6.26
CA THR A 82 20.00 2.39 -6.97
C THR A 82 20.68 3.55 -6.25
N LEU A 83 19.91 4.46 -5.65
CA LEU A 83 20.45 5.59 -4.91
C LEU A 83 21.07 5.16 -3.57
N GLU A 84 20.47 4.18 -2.88
CA GLU A 84 21.02 3.57 -1.68
C GLU A 84 22.32 2.82 -2.00
N ASN A 85 22.31 1.96 -3.02
CA ASN A 85 23.51 1.25 -3.46
C ASN A 85 24.64 2.21 -3.89
N ALA A 86 24.31 3.34 -4.52
CA ALA A 86 25.30 4.35 -4.88
C ALA A 86 25.94 5.02 -3.65
N LYS A 87 25.18 5.22 -2.56
CA LYS A 87 25.72 5.72 -1.29
C LYS A 87 26.58 4.66 -0.61
N ASP A 88 26.08 3.43 -0.50
CA ASP A 88 26.78 2.32 0.15
C ASP A 88 28.10 2.00 -0.54
N THR A 89 28.13 2.04 -1.87
CA THR A 89 29.37 1.88 -2.65
C THR A 89 30.35 3.02 -2.41
N LYS A 90 29.89 4.29 -2.37
CA LYS A 90 30.75 5.44 -2.05
C LYS A 90 31.36 5.31 -0.65
N GLU A 91 30.57 4.90 0.34
CA GLU A 91 31.05 4.66 1.70
C GLU A 91 32.05 3.50 1.76
N MET A 92 31.78 2.40 1.06
CA MET A 92 32.69 1.27 0.98
C MET A 92 34.03 1.65 0.33
N TYR A 93 34.01 2.41 -0.77
CA TYR A 93 35.24 2.92 -1.41
C TYR A 93 36.02 3.86 -0.48
N ALA A 94 35.34 4.79 0.20
CA ALA A 94 35.98 5.68 1.17
C ALA A 94 36.63 4.90 2.32
N ASN A 95 35.96 3.87 2.83
CA ASN A 95 36.48 2.99 3.89
C ASN A 95 37.69 2.17 3.41
N VAL A 96 37.66 1.64 2.18
CA VAL A 96 38.78 0.89 1.60
C VAL A 96 39.99 1.80 1.39
N LEU A 97 39.79 3.01 0.85
CA LEU A 97 40.86 4.00 0.66
C LEU A 97 41.47 4.41 2.00
N LYS A 98 40.65 4.66 3.03
CA LYS A 98 41.12 4.98 4.38
C LYS A 98 41.93 3.81 5.00
N ALA A 99 41.48 2.57 4.81
CA ALA A 99 42.21 1.39 5.28
C ALA A 99 43.55 1.19 4.56
N MET A 100 43.60 1.43 3.25
CA MET A 100 44.83 1.38 2.46
C MET A 100 45.82 2.49 2.82
N ALA A 101 45.33 3.72 3.04
CA ALA A 101 46.15 4.84 3.49
C ALA A 101 46.78 4.56 4.87
N LYS A 102 45.97 4.03 5.80
CA LYS A 102 46.43 3.61 7.13
C LYS A 102 47.46 2.48 7.08
N TYR A 103 47.31 1.52 6.17
CA TYR A 103 48.28 0.44 5.99
C TYR A 103 49.60 0.93 5.37
N ASN A 104 49.54 1.90 4.46
CA ASN A 104 50.72 2.50 3.82
C ASN A 104 51.48 3.49 4.72
N GLY A 105 51.03 3.71 5.96
CA GLY A 105 51.74 4.55 6.93
C GLY A 105 51.63 6.06 6.67
N VAL A 106 50.61 6.49 5.93
CA VAL A 106 50.28 7.92 5.76
C VAL A 106 49.56 8.38 7.04
N ASP A 107 50.21 9.23 7.83
CA ASP A 107 49.64 9.82 9.05
C ASP A 107 48.47 10.75 8.69
N GLU A 108 47.49 10.84 9.58
CA GLU A 108 46.16 11.48 9.44
C GLU A 108 46.21 13.03 9.31
N GLY A 109 47.23 13.57 8.63
CA GLY A 109 47.53 15.00 8.53
C GLY A 109 47.28 15.65 7.17
N ASP A 110 46.85 14.91 6.16
CA ASP A 110 46.36 15.49 4.91
C ASP A 110 44.89 15.10 4.76
N ASP A 111 44.02 16.07 5.02
CA ASP A 111 42.63 16.10 4.53
C ASP A 111 42.68 16.07 3.00
N ALA A 112 42.98 14.91 2.44
CA ALA A 112 42.86 14.65 1.03
C ALA A 112 41.36 14.52 0.74
N ASP A 113 40.72 15.67 0.52
CA ASP A 113 39.39 15.81 -0.05
C ASP A 113 39.39 15.16 -1.44
N TYR A 114 39.22 13.84 -1.47
CA TYR A 114 38.95 13.09 -2.69
C TYR A 114 37.50 13.38 -3.10
N GLU A 115 37.29 14.49 -3.81
CA GLU A 115 36.05 14.77 -4.51
C GLU A 115 35.78 13.68 -5.56
N PHE A 116 34.66 12.98 -5.39
CA PHE A 116 34.08 12.03 -6.33
C PHE A 116 32.59 12.35 -6.53
#